data_AF-A0A9X1FM78-F1
#
_entry.id   AF-A0A9X1FM78-F1
#
_cell.length_a   1.000
_cell.length_b   1.000
_cell.length_c   1.000
_cell.angle_alpha   90.00
_cell.angle_beta   90.00
_cell.angle_gamma   90.00
#
_symmetry.space_group_name_H-M   'P 1'
#
loop_
_entity.id
_entity.type
_entity.pdbx_description
1 polymer ?
#
loop_
_entity_poly.entity_id
_entity_poly.type
_entity_poly.pdbx_seq_one_letter_code
_entity_poly.pdbx_strand_id
1 'polypeptide(L)'
;MNTYKTYTVDEAKARMERYCAYQERCHKEVHKKLKELRMIPEAIDQIVHHLLQHNYLNETRFAQAFARGKFKHKYWGKNRIVQELKMREISAFNIKIALKEIPENEYLSSFEALAEKRLNQLTSEKNLQKKKKKLADYLFYRGWEPHLVWEKVNELTK
;
A
#
# COMPACT_ATOMS: atom_id res chain seq x y z
N MET A 1 -13.19 -36.91 10.05
CA MET A 1 -13.61 -36.25 8.80
C MET A 1 -13.54 -34.74 9.01
N ASN A 2 -12.76 -34.02 8.20
CA ASN A 2 -12.80 -32.56 8.24
C ASN A 2 -14.08 -32.10 7.55
N THR A 3 -15.03 -31.57 8.32
CA THR A 3 -16.21 -30.89 7.78
C THR A 3 -15.80 -29.49 7.37
N TYR A 4 -15.97 -29.16 6.10
CA TYR A 4 -15.65 -27.84 5.57
C TYR A 4 -16.93 -27.05 5.36
N LYS A 5 -16.94 -25.79 5.81
CA LYS A 5 -18.04 -24.88 5.53
C LYS A 5 -18.02 -24.52 4.05
N THR A 6 -19.05 -24.94 3.32
CA THR A 6 -19.30 -24.57 1.92
C THR A 6 -20.19 -23.33 1.87
N TYR A 7 -20.18 -22.66 0.73
CA TYR A 7 -21.01 -21.49 0.48
C TYR A 7 -21.71 -21.67 -0.87
N THR A 8 -22.96 -21.26 -0.94
CA THR A 8 -23.61 -21.07 -2.24
C THR A 8 -23.04 -19.82 -2.93
N VAL A 9 -23.28 -19.67 -4.23
CA VAL A 9 -22.86 -18.48 -4.98
C VAL A 9 -23.43 -17.21 -4.36
N ASP A 10 -24.70 -17.22 -3.97
CA ASP A 10 -25.37 -16.05 -3.36
C ASP A 10 -24.84 -15.71 -1.98
N GLU A 11 -24.54 -16.71 -1.15
CA GLU A 11 -23.92 -16.48 0.16
C GLU A 11 -22.52 -15.90 0.02
N ALA A 12 -21.72 -16.43 -0.91
CA ALA A 12 -20.38 -15.93 -1.20
C ALA A 12 -20.43 -14.50 -1.76
N LYS A 13 -21.37 -14.22 -2.67
CA LYS A 13 -21.62 -12.88 -3.24
C LYS A 13 -21.93 -11.86 -2.14
N ALA A 14 -22.95 -12.12 -1.31
CA ALA A 14 -23.35 -11.23 -0.21
C ALA A 14 -22.22 -11.05 0.82
N ARG A 15 -21.35 -12.05 0.99
CA ARG A 15 -20.16 -11.93 1.82
C ARG A 15 -19.09 -11.04 1.19
N MET A 16 -18.88 -11.15 -0.12
CA MET A 16 -17.88 -10.33 -0.82
C MET A 16 -18.31 -8.87 -0.96
N GLU A 17 -19.61 -8.60 -1.10
CA GLU A 17 -20.16 -7.23 -1.02
C GLU A 17 -19.78 -6.58 0.31
N ARG A 18 -20.08 -7.26 1.44
CA ARG A 18 -19.70 -6.79 2.78
C ARG A 18 -18.18 -6.63 2.93
N TYR A 19 -17.40 -7.55 2.38
CA TYR A 19 -15.95 -7.50 2.45
C TYR A 19 -15.34 -6.29 1.72
N CYS A 20 -15.91 -5.92 0.57
CA CYS A 20 -15.48 -4.75 -0.20
C CYS A 20 -16.08 -3.44 0.33
N ALA A 21 -17.29 -3.48 0.89
CA ALA A 21 -17.92 -2.33 1.52
C ALA A 21 -17.22 -1.90 2.82
N TYR A 22 -16.66 -2.86 3.57
CA TYR A 22 -15.90 -2.56 4.79
C TYR A 22 -14.58 -1.84 4.50
N GLN A 23 -13.90 -2.20 3.41
CA GLN A 23 -12.63 -1.60 3.01
C GLN A 23 -12.39 -1.89 1.54
N GLU A 24 -11.81 -0.93 0.82
CA GLU A 24 -11.33 -1.13 -0.55
C GLU A 24 -10.47 -2.39 -0.69
N ARG A 25 -10.72 -3.15 -1.75
CA ARG A 25 -10.00 -4.36 -2.13
C ARG A 25 -9.54 -4.26 -3.57
N CYS A 26 -8.41 -4.91 -3.87
CA CYS A 26 -8.03 -5.15 -5.27
C CYS A 26 -8.53 -6.51 -5.76
N HIS A 27 -8.49 -6.71 -7.08
CA HIS A 27 -8.90 -7.97 -7.70
C HIS A 27 -8.17 -9.16 -7.09
N LYS A 28 -6.84 -9.07 -6.93
CA LYS A 28 -6.03 -10.14 -6.35
C LYS A 28 -6.49 -10.56 -4.95
N GLU A 29 -6.89 -9.60 -4.11
CA GLU A 29 -7.41 -9.89 -2.77
C GLU A 29 -8.78 -10.56 -2.81
N VAL A 30 -9.69 -10.09 -3.68
CA VAL A 30 -11.03 -10.67 -3.87
C VAL A 30 -10.94 -12.10 -4.42
N HIS A 31 -10.14 -12.33 -5.45
CA HIS A 31 -9.92 -13.66 -6.02
C HIS A 31 -9.30 -14.61 -4.99
N LYS A 32 -8.29 -14.15 -4.23
CA LYS A 32 -7.72 -14.95 -3.14
C LYS A 32 -8.79 -15.33 -2.12
N LYS A 33 -9.64 -14.37 -1.74
CA LYS A 33 -10.68 -14.62 -0.74
C LYS A 33 -11.73 -15.62 -1.21
N LEU A 34 -12.16 -15.53 -2.47
CA LEU A 34 -13.11 -16.48 -3.04
C LEU A 34 -12.52 -17.90 -3.18
N LYS A 35 -11.21 -18.01 -3.49
CA LYS A 35 -10.49 -19.29 -3.45
C LYS A 35 -10.41 -19.87 -2.04
N GLU A 36 -10.20 -19.05 -1.01
CA GLU A 36 -10.27 -19.48 0.40
C GLU A 36 -11.67 -19.99 0.79
N LEU A 37 -12.73 -19.42 0.17
CA LEU A 37 -14.11 -19.90 0.29
C LEU A 37 -14.39 -21.16 -0.55
N ARG A 38 -13.39 -21.66 -1.30
CA ARG A 38 -13.45 -22.84 -2.17
C ARG A 38 -14.46 -22.73 -3.31
N MET A 39 -14.69 -21.51 -3.79
CA MET A 39 -15.51 -21.31 -4.99
C MET A 39 -14.78 -21.83 -6.23
N ILE A 40 -15.53 -22.46 -7.13
CA ILE A 40 -15.05 -22.88 -8.45
C ILE A 40 -14.83 -21.65 -9.35
N PRO A 41 -13.96 -21.73 -10.38
CA PRO A 41 -13.64 -20.59 -11.25
C PRO A 41 -14.87 -19.86 -11.82
N GLU A 42 -15.87 -20.60 -12.29
CA GLU A 42 -17.08 -20.06 -12.89
C GLU A 42 -17.87 -19.20 -11.89
N ALA A 43 -17.95 -19.65 -10.63
CA ALA A 43 -18.59 -18.89 -9.56
C ALA A 43 -17.76 -17.68 -9.14
N ILE A 44 -16.42 -17.79 -9.17
CA ILE A 44 -15.53 -16.65 -8.90
C ILE A 44 -15.77 -15.55 -9.92
N ASP A 45 -15.78 -15.89 -11.20
CA ASP A 45 -15.95 -14.93 -12.29
C ASP A 45 -17.33 -14.27 -12.23
N GLN A 46 -18.39 -15.05 -11.96
CA GLN A 46 -19.74 -14.53 -11.75
C GLN A 46 -19.79 -13.52 -10.60
N ILE A 47 -19.19 -13.85 -9.44
CA ILE A 47 -19.19 -12.97 -8.27
C ILE A 47 -18.35 -11.72 -8.53
N VAL A 48 -17.15 -11.84 -9.10
CA VAL A 48 -16.28 -10.70 -9.41
C VAL A 48 -16.95 -9.76 -10.40
N HIS A 49 -17.61 -10.30 -11.43
CA HIS A 49 -18.39 -9.50 -12.38
C HIS A 49 -19.48 -8.69 -11.67
N HIS A 50 -20.27 -9.33 -10.79
CA HIS A 50 -21.27 -8.65 -9.97
C HIS A 50 -20.68 -7.51 -9.13
N LEU A 51 -19.56 -7.76 -8.44
CA LEU A 51 -18.92 -6.73 -7.62
C LEU A 51 -18.43 -5.54 -8.44
N LEU A 52 -17.97 -5.76 -9.67
CA LEU A 52 -17.55 -4.70 -10.59
C LEU A 52 -18.76 -3.91 -11.11
N GLN A 53 -19.81 -4.60 -11.58
CA GLN A 53 -21.02 -3.97 -12.11
C GLN A 53 -21.71 -3.09 -11.06
N HIS A 54 -21.75 -3.55 -9.81
CA HIS A 54 -22.33 -2.80 -8.69
C HIS A 54 -21.31 -1.90 -7.96
N ASN A 55 -20.10 -1.73 -8.51
CA ASN A 55 -19.05 -0.83 -8.02
C ASN A 55 -18.59 -1.10 -6.56
N TYR A 56 -18.77 -2.32 -6.07
CA TYR A 56 -18.16 -2.80 -4.83
C TYR A 56 -16.65 -2.99 -5.00
N LEU A 57 -16.22 -3.50 -6.15
CA LEU A 57 -14.81 -3.70 -6.49
C LEU A 57 -14.39 -2.64 -7.52
N ASN A 58 -13.38 -1.84 -7.19
CA ASN A 58 -12.86 -0.83 -8.09
C ASN A 58 -11.36 -0.64 -7.88
N GLU A 59 -10.56 -1.03 -8.87
CA GLU A 59 -9.10 -1.07 -8.73
C GLU A 59 -8.46 0.32 -8.66
N THR A 60 -9.04 1.31 -9.34
CA THR A 60 -8.57 2.72 -9.26
C THR A 60 -8.80 3.26 -7.86
N ARG A 61 -10.02 3.06 -7.33
CA ARG A 61 -10.42 3.51 -5.98
C ARG A 61 -9.53 2.86 -4.91
N PHE A 62 -9.26 1.56 -5.06
CA PHE A 62 -8.31 0.85 -4.20
C PHE A 62 -6.91 1.47 -4.25
N ALA A 63 -6.35 1.68 -5.45
CA ALA A 63 -4.98 2.17 -5.60
C ALA A 63 -4.81 3.56 -4.98
N GLN A 64 -5.77 4.46 -5.22
CA GLN A 64 -5.80 5.81 -4.63
C GLN A 64 -5.90 5.76 -3.10
N ALA A 65 -6.85 5.00 -2.56
CA ALA A 65 -7.01 4.86 -1.11
C ALA A 65 -5.77 4.23 -0.45
N PHE A 66 -5.14 3.25 -1.11
CA PHE A 66 -3.91 2.62 -0.67
C PHE A 66 -2.76 3.63 -0.61
N ALA A 67 -2.51 4.39 -1.68
CA ALA A 67 -1.45 5.38 -1.72
C ALA A 67 -1.62 6.45 -0.64
N ARG A 68 -2.82 7.06 -0.53
CA ARG A 68 -3.14 8.02 0.54
C ARG A 68 -2.92 7.43 1.93
N GLY A 69 -3.46 6.23 2.16
CA GLY A 69 -3.39 5.58 3.47
C GLY A 69 -1.95 5.27 3.90
N LYS A 70 -1.13 4.74 2.99
CA LYS A 70 0.28 4.41 3.25
C LYS A 70 1.14 5.65 3.43
N PHE A 71 0.89 6.69 2.64
CA PHE A 71 1.57 7.96 2.81
C PHE A 71 1.22 8.59 4.18
N LYS A 72 -0.07 8.88 4.44
CA LYS A 72 -0.51 9.61 5.63
C LYS A 72 -0.23 8.89 6.95
N HIS A 73 -0.42 7.57 7.01
CA HIS A 73 -0.37 6.84 8.29
C HIS A 73 0.91 6.03 8.47
N LYS A 74 1.61 5.68 7.38
CA LYS A 74 2.84 4.88 7.43
C LYS A 74 4.06 5.66 6.93
N TYR A 75 3.91 6.90 6.47
CA TYR A 75 5.02 7.73 5.99
C TYR A 75 5.89 6.99 4.96
N TRP A 76 5.23 6.27 4.05
CA TRP A 76 5.90 5.59 2.95
C TRP A 76 6.19 6.57 1.83
N GLY A 77 7.39 6.49 1.27
CA GLY A 77 7.75 7.17 0.03
C GLY A 77 7.12 6.50 -1.19
N LYS A 78 7.10 7.22 -2.31
CA LYS A 78 6.47 6.80 -3.57
C LYS A 78 7.03 5.46 -4.07
N ASN A 79 8.33 5.19 -3.92
CA ASN A 79 8.93 3.94 -4.41
C ASN A 79 8.33 2.70 -3.73
N ARG A 80 8.13 2.75 -2.41
CA ARG A 80 7.53 1.62 -1.68
C ARG A 80 6.05 1.47 -2.01
N ILE A 81 5.31 2.57 -2.15
CA ILE A 81 3.90 2.53 -2.56
C ILE A 81 3.77 1.88 -3.95
N VAL A 82 4.61 2.28 -4.91
CA VAL A 82 4.65 1.70 -6.26
C VAL A 82 4.96 0.21 -6.21
N GLN A 83 5.99 -0.19 -5.47
CA GLN A 83 6.38 -1.59 -5.36
C GLN A 83 5.24 -2.46 -4.81
N GLU A 84 4.57 -1.99 -3.76
CA GLU A 84 3.48 -2.70 -3.09
C GLU A 84 2.22 -2.80 -3.95
N LEU A 85 1.93 -1.78 -4.76
CA LEU A 85 0.84 -1.82 -5.75
C LEU A 85 1.19 -2.79 -6.89
N LYS A 86 2.44 -2.81 -7.38
CA LYS A 86 2.91 -3.78 -8.39
C LYS A 86 2.81 -5.22 -7.91
N MET A 87 3.20 -5.50 -6.66
CA MET A 87 3.05 -6.84 -6.06
C MET A 87 1.59 -7.30 -5.96
N ARG A 88 0.65 -6.34 -5.94
CA ARG A 88 -0.80 -6.56 -5.96
C ARG A 88 -1.38 -6.62 -7.38
N GLU A 89 -0.52 -6.61 -8.40
CA GLU A 89 -0.88 -6.67 -9.82
C GLU A 89 -1.70 -5.46 -10.30
N ILE A 90 -1.57 -4.32 -9.61
CA ILE A 90 -2.24 -3.08 -10.01
C ILE A 90 -1.56 -2.52 -11.26
N SER A 91 -2.37 -2.14 -12.25
CA SER A 91 -1.89 -1.61 -13.52
C SER A 91 -1.05 -0.33 -13.35
N ALA A 92 -0.10 -0.11 -14.28
CA ALA A 92 0.72 1.09 -14.30
C ALA A 92 -0.12 2.38 -14.40
N PHE A 93 -1.26 2.32 -15.10
CA PHE A 93 -2.21 3.41 -15.20
C PHE A 93 -2.82 3.77 -13.83
N ASN A 94 -3.31 2.77 -13.09
CA ASN A 94 -3.89 2.97 -11.75
C ASN A 94 -2.83 3.43 -10.75
N ILE A 95 -1.59 2.95 -10.85
CA ILE A 95 -0.47 3.43 -10.03
C ILE A 95 -0.21 4.92 -10.30
N LYS A 96 -0.17 5.34 -11.57
CA LYS A 96 0.03 6.75 -11.92
C LYS A 96 -1.07 7.65 -11.35
N ILE A 97 -2.33 7.20 -11.38
CA ILE A 97 -3.44 7.93 -10.76
C ILE A 97 -3.27 7.98 -9.24
N ALA A 98 -2.98 6.83 -8.61
CA ALA A 98 -2.81 6.74 -7.17
C ALA A 98 -1.71 7.67 -6.63
N LEU A 99 -0.61 7.84 -7.36
CA LEU A 99 0.47 8.74 -6.95
C LEU A 99 0.09 10.23 -6.99
N LYS A 100 -0.92 10.62 -7.78
CA LYS A 100 -1.43 12.00 -7.80
C LYS A 100 -2.17 12.38 -6.52
N GLU A 101 -2.57 11.39 -5.72
CA GLU A 101 -3.20 11.60 -4.41
C GLU A 101 -2.23 12.09 -3.33
N ILE A 102 -0.93 12.21 -3.67
CA ILE A 102 0.13 12.65 -2.78
C ILE A 102 0.65 13.99 -3.33
N PRO A 103 0.18 15.13 -2.82
CA PRO A 103 0.67 16.44 -3.22
C PRO A 103 2.17 16.59 -2.94
N GLU A 104 2.91 17.21 -3.85
CA GLU A 104 4.38 17.29 -3.76
C GLU A 104 4.84 18.08 -2.51
N ASN A 105 4.14 19.15 -2.17
CA ASN A 105 4.40 19.94 -0.96
C ASN A 105 4.18 19.13 0.33
N GLU A 106 3.11 18.34 0.41
CA GLU A 106 2.86 17.43 1.54
C GLU A 106 3.92 16.33 1.59
N TYR A 107 4.35 15.84 0.42
CA TYR A 107 5.36 14.79 0.29
C TYR A 107 6.70 15.21 0.89
N LEU A 108 7.21 16.37 0.47
CA LEU A 108 8.49 16.90 0.93
C LEU A 108 8.45 17.30 2.41
N SER A 109 7.37 17.95 2.87
CA SER A 109 7.23 18.28 4.29
C SER A 109 7.13 17.04 5.19
N SER A 110 6.44 15.98 4.72
CA SER A 110 6.38 14.70 5.43
C SER A 110 7.72 13.98 5.47
N PHE A 111 8.51 14.05 4.40
CA PHE A 111 9.88 13.52 4.37
C PHE A 111 10.74 14.20 5.42
N GLU A 112 10.73 15.53 5.44
CA GLU A 112 11.54 16.35 6.33
C GLU A 112 11.21 16.06 7.80
N ALA A 113 9.93 16.15 8.16
CA ALA A 113 9.47 15.85 9.52
C ALA A 113 9.81 14.42 9.96
N LEU A 114 9.72 13.44 9.05
CA LEU A 114 10.09 12.05 9.32
C LEU A 114 11.60 11.90 9.55
N ALA A 115 12.42 12.55 8.72
CA ALA A 115 13.87 12.50 8.81
C ALA A 115 14.38 13.16 10.10
N GLU A 116 13.88 14.34 10.45
CA GLU A 116 14.18 15.03 11.71
C GLU A 116 13.78 14.18 12.92
N LYS A 117 12.55 13.63 12.91
CA LYS A 117 12.10 12.74 13.97
C LYS A 117 13.02 11.54 14.13
N ARG A 118 13.46 10.94 13.02
CA ARG A 118 14.41 9.83 13.05
C ARG A 118 15.78 10.27 13.57
N LEU A 119 16.25 11.43 13.18
CA LEU A 119 17.52 11.99 13.63
C LEU A 119 17.53 12.22 15.15
N ASN A 120 16.43 12.73 15.70
CA ASN A 120 16.24 12.94 17.13
C ASN A 120 16.26 11.62 17.92
N GLN A 121 15.84 10.50 17.31
CA GLN A 121 15.96 9.16 17.91
C GLN A 121 17.39 8.62 17.88
N LEU A 122 18.28 9.20 17.07
CA LEU A 122 19.67 8.77 16.89
C LEU A 122 20.68 9.66 17.65
N THR A 123 20.21 10.49 18.58
CA THR A 123 21.05 11.42 19.37
C THR A 123 22.12 10.72 20.20
N SER A 124 21.88 9.47 20.64
CA SER A 124 22.85 8.66 21.37
C SER A 124 23.99 8.10 20.50
N GLU A 125 23.83 8.07 19.17
CA GLU A 125 24.87 7.60 18.25
C GLU A 125 25.90 8.70 18.01
N LYS A 126 27.07 8.56 18.64
CA LYS A 126 28.19 9.52 18.51
C LYS A 126 28.97 9.36 17.20
N ASN A 127 28.98 8.16 16.61
CA ASN A 127 29.71 7.96 15.36
C ASN A 127 28.90 8.48 14.17
N LEU A 128 29.40 9.54 13.54
CA LEU A 128 28.73 10.21 12.42
C LEU A 128 28.41 9.28 11.26
N GLN A 129 29.35 8.42 10.86
CA GLN A 129 29.14 7.49 9.74
C GLN A 129 28.06 6.45 10.05
N LYS A 130 28.05 5.91 11.28
CA LYS A 130 26.98 5.01 11.73
C LYS A 130 25.63 5.73 11.79
N LYS A 131 25.60 6.99 12.24
CA LYS A 131 24.39 7.82 12.29
C LYS A 131 23.82 8.05 10.90
N LYS A 132 24.67 8.44 9.93
CA LYS A 132 24.31 8.60 8.51
C LYS A 132 23.71 7.32 7.93
N LYS A 133 24.40 6.18 8.12
CA LYS A 133 23.92 4.88 7.65
C LYS A 133 22.55 4.53 8.24
N LYS A 134 22.38 4.66 9.56
CA LYS A 134 21.11 4.36 10.25
C LYS A 134 19.95 5.24 9.77
N LEU A 135 20.22 6.50 9.43
CA LEU A 135 19.22 7.41 8.85
C LEU A 135 18.86 6.99 7.42
N ALA A 136 19.88 6.77 6.57
CA ALA A 136 19.70 6.35 5.18
C ALA A 136 18.90 5.03 5.09
N ASP A 137 19.33 3.99 5.83
CA ASP A 137 18.68 2.68 5.85
C ASP A 137 17.19 2.79 6.24
N TYR A 138 16.88 3.65 7.22
CA TYR A 138 15.51 3.88 7.66
C TYR A 138 14.64 4.53 6.58
N LEU A 139 15.16 5.56 5.91
CA LEU A 139 14.43 6.27 4.85
C LEU A 139 14.28 5.40 3.60
N PHE A 140 15.33 4.66 3.21
CA PHE A 140 15.24 3.69 2.12
C PHE A 140 14.25 2.57 2.40
N TYR A 141 14.24 2.03 3.62
CA TYR A 141 13.25 1.03 4.02
C TYR A 141 11.82 1.56 3.85
N ARG A 142 11.58 2.84 4.14
CA ARG A 142 10.26 3.48 3.92
C ARG A 142 9.99 3.85 2.47
N GLY A 143 10.95 3.70 1.56
CA GLY A 143 10.77 3.86 0.11
C GLY A 143 10.91 5.29 -0.39
N TRP A 144 11.68 6.12 0.31
CA TRP A 144 11.99 7.47 -0.15
C TRP A 144 13.06 7.44 -1.26
N GLU A 145 13.02 8.43 -2.14
CA GLU A 145 13.87 8.52 -3.32
C GLU A 145 15.34 8.76 -2.94
N PRO A 146 16.31 8.15 -3.63
CA PRO A 146 17.72 8.29 -3.30
C PRO A 146 18.22 9.73 -3.23
N HIS A 147 17.77 10.60 -4.12
CA HIS A 147 18.20 12.00 -4.12
C HIS A 147 17.79 12.72 -2.81
N LEU A 148 16.54 12.57 -2.36
CA LEU A 148 16.06 13.14 -1.09
C LEU A 148 16.84 12.57 0.11
N VAL A 149 17.03 11.25 0.12
CA VAL A 149 17.75 10.57 1.23
C VAL A 149 19.18 11.07 1.34
N TRP A 150 19.91 11.13 0.23
CA TRP A 150 21.31 11.54 0.24
C TRP A 150 21.50 13.02 0.51
N GLU A 151 20.63 13.88 -0.02
CA GLU A 151 20.60 15.31 0.31
C GLU A 151 20.48 15.49 1.82
N LYS A 152 19.49 14.84 2.44
CA LYS A 152 19.25 14.93 3.89
C LYS A 152 20.39 14.39 4.74
N VAL A 153 20.98 13.26 4.33
CA VAL A 153 22.10 12.64 5.05
C VAL A 153 23.37 13.51 4.97
N ASN A 154 23.56 14.24 3.87
CA ASN A 154 24.73 15.10 3.67
C ASN A 154 24.65 16.42 4.45
N GLU A 155 23.46 16.88 4.82
CA GLU A 155 23.27 18.01 5.74
C GLU A 155 23.92 17.76 7.10
N LEU A 156 24.05 16.51 7.55
CA LEU A 156 24.73 16.17 8.82
C LEU A 156 26.23 16.43 8.83
N THR A 157 26.81 16.78 7.69
CA THR A 157 28.23 17.14 7.52
C THR A 157 28.45 18.60 7.13
N LYS A 158 27.37 19.36 6.95
CA LYS A 158 27.44 20.82 6.85
C LYS A 158 27.47 21.40 8.26
#